data_AF-A0A2I0WUT0-F1
#
_entry.id   AF-A0A2I0WUT0-F1
#
_cell.length_a   1.000
_cell.length_b   1.000
_cell.length_c   1.000
_cell.angle_alpha   90.00
_cell.angle_beta   90.00
_cell.angle_gamma   90.00
#
_symmetry.space_group_name_H-M   'P 1'
#
loop_
_entity.id
_entity.type
_entity.pdbx_description
1 polymer ?
#
loop_
_entity_poly.entity_id
_entity_poly.type
_entity_poly.pdbx_seq_one_letter_code
_entity_poly.pdbx_strand_id
1 'polypeptide(L)' 'MLFYKDFQSDIACHYCNAPRFKPKSITKRKLKEVPASRLFYLPIIPRLQRLYASMRSAEHMRGH' A
#
# COMPACT_ATOMS: atom_id res chain seq x y z
N MET A 1 -2.97 -4.08 -1.16
CA MET A 1 -3.17 -3.26 -2.36
C MET A 1 -1.88 -2.57 -2.70
N LEU A 2 -1.42 -2.68 -3.95
CA LEU A 2 -0.17 -2.09 -4.41
C LEU A 2 -0.28 -0.61 -4.79
N PHE A 3 -1.49 -0.04 -4.84
CA PHE A 3 -1.73 1.32 -5.32
C PHE A 3 -2.50 2.17 -4.31
N TYR A 4 -2.17 3.46 -4.28
CA TYR A 4 -2.79 4.45 -3.39
C TYR A 4 -4.20 4.80 -3.92
N LYS A 5 -5.22 4.66 -3.06
CA LYS A 5 -6.66 4.95 -3.27
C LYS A 5 -7.50 3.95 -4.06
N ASP A 6 -6.92 3.08 -4.87
CA ASP A 6 -7.69 2.21 -5.77
C ASP A 6 -8.62 1.18 -5.04
N PHE A 7 -8.38 0.84 -3.76
CA PHE A 7 -9.21 -0.04 -2.91
C PHE A 7 -9.58 0.69 -1.61
N GLN A 8 -9.95 1.98 -1.71
CA GLN A 8 -10.30 2.76 -0.54
C GLN A 8 -11.57 2.23 0.16
N SER A 9 -12.54 1.72 -0.61
CA SER A 9 -13.81 1.16 -0.14
C SER A 9 -13.73 -0.27 0.40
N ASP A 10 -12.65 -1.00 0.10
CA ASP A 10 -12.60 -2.43 0.42
C ASP A 10 -12.38 -2.67 1.91
N ILE A 11 -13.20 -3.55 2.48
CA ILE A 11 -13.17 -3.94 3.90
C ILE A 11 -12.27 -5.14 4.19
N ALA A 12 -11.82 -5.86 3.15
CA ALA A 12 -10.92 -7.00 3.24
C ALA A 12 -9.83 -6.94 2.15
N CYS A 13 -8.75 -7.70 2.33
CA CYS A 13 -7.69 -7.82 1.34
C CYS A 13 -8.06 -8.84 0.24
N HIS A 14 -7.99 -8.48 -1.04
CA HIS A 14 -8.28 -9.42 -2.15
C HIS A 14 -7.35 -10.65 -2.24
N TYR A 15 -6.14 -10.58 -1.68
CA TYR A 15 -5.16 -11.67 -1.79
C TYR A 15 -5.23 -12.66 -0.62
N CYS A 16 -5.42 -12.16 0.60
CA CYS A 16 -5.38 -12.97 1.81
C CYS A 16 -6.68 -12.91 2.63
N ASN A 17 -7.70 -12.18 2.16
CA ASN A 17 -8.98 -11.97 2.83
C ASN A 17 -8.89 -11.43 4.27
N ALA A 18 -7.72 -10.91 4.67
CA ALA A 18 -7.54 -10.32 5.98
C ALA A 18 -8.39 -9.05 6.14
N PRO A 19 -8.97 -8.81 7.34
CA PRO A 19 -9.80 -7.63 7.60
C PRO A 19 -8.99 -6.34 7.53
N ARG A 20 -9.60 -5.27 7.03
CA ARG A 20 -8.98 -3.94 6.92
C ARG A 20 -8.80 -3.26 8.27
N PHE A 21 -9.75 -3.45 9.17
CA PHE A 21 -9.79 -2.76 10.46
C PHE A 21 -9.43 -3.72 11.58
N LYS A 22 -8.83 -3.18 12.63
CA LYS A 22 -8.59 -3.96 13.85
C LYS A 22 -9.93 -4.37 14.47
N PRO A 23 -10.04 -5.58 15.04
CA PRO A 23 -11.28 -6.03 15.67
C PRO A 23 -11.66 -5.07 16.81
N LYS A 24 -12.92 -4.63 16.82
CA LYS A 24 -13.45 -3.82 17.92
C LYS A 24 -13.67 -4.71 19.13
N SER A 25 -13.19 -4.30 20.31
CA SER A 25 -13.62 -4.99 21.54
C SER A 25 -15.12 -4.75 21.77
N ILE A 26 -15.80 -5.71 22.38
CA ILE A 26 -17.25 -5.67 22.65
C ILE A 26 -17.64 -4.40 23.43
N THR A 27 -16.77 -3.94 24.32
CA THR A 27 -16.89 -2.70 25.11
C THR A 27 -16.72 -1.41 24.30
N LYS A 28 -16.09 -1.47 23.14
CA LYS A 28 -15.68 -0.30 22.33
C LYS A 28 -16.43 -0.20 21.00
N ARG A 29 -17.63 -0.80 20.88
CA ARG A 29 -18.44 -0.82 19.64
C ARG A 29 -18.68 0.57 19.02
N LYS A 30 -18.75 1.63 19.83
CA LYS A 30 -18.93 3.02 19.37
C LYS A 30 -17.66 3.74 18.92
N LEU A 31 -16.47 3.14 19.08
CA LEU A 31 -15.23 3.77 18.62
C LEU A 31 -15.08 3.69 17.09
N LYS A 32 -14.50 4.76 16.52
CA LYS A 32 -14.11 4.84 15.11
C LYS A 32 -13.22 3.66 14.75
N GLU A 33 -13.37 3.16 13.52
CA GLU A 33 -12.59 2.05 13.02
C GLU A 33 -11.14 2.46 12.84
N VAL A 34 -10.24 1.68 13.45
CA VAL A 34 -8.81 1.89 13.32
C VAL A 34 -8.31 0.93 12.24
N PRO A 35 -7.81 1.44 11.09
CA PRO A 35 -7.26 0.57 10.07
C PRO A 35 -6.03 -0.16 10.61
N ALA A 36 -5.83 -1.41 10.16
CA ALA A 36 -4.60 -2.12 10.39
C ALA A 36 -3.44 -1.40 9.68
N SER A 37 -2.26 -1.41 10.30
CA SER A 37 -1.03 -0.90 9.67
C SER A 37 -0.76 -1.67 8.39
N ARG A 38 -0.66 -0.96 7.26
CA ARG A 38 -0.42 -1.53 5.94
C ARG A 38 0.72 -0.78 5.25
N LEU A 39 1.58 -1.52 4.56
CA LEU A 39 2.55 -0.95 3.64
C LEU A 39 1.81 -0.42 2.40
N PHE A 40 1.97 0.87 2.12
CA PHE A 40 1.53 1.47 0.87
C PHE A 40 2.73 1.57 -0.05
N TYR A 41 2.65 0.97 -1.24
CA TYR A 41 3.58 1.28 -2.31
C TYR A 41 3.10 2.56 -2.99
N LEU A 42 3.97 3.56 -3.08
CA LEU A 42 3.72 4.67 -3.99
C LEU A 42 3.91 4.12 -5.40
N PRO A 43 2.96 4.34 -6.33
CA PRO A 43 3.20 3.98 -7.72
C PRO A 43 4.49 4.65 -8.17
N ILE A 44 5.43 3.84 -8.69
CA ILE A 44 6.62 4.36 -9.33
C ILE A 44 6.09 5.22 -10.49
N ILE A 45 6.17 6.54 -10.33
CA ILE A 45 5.68 7.51 -11.33
C ILE A 45 6.24 7.06 -12.70
N PRO A 46 5.50 7.15 -13.82
CA PRO A 46 5.99 6.73 -15.13
C PRO A 46 7.39 7.27 -15.49
N ARG A 47 7.72 8.45 -14.95
CA ARG A 47 9.06 9.04 -15.00
C ARG A 47 10.13 8.19 -14.30
N LEU A 48 9.87 7.71 -13.10
CA LEU A 48 10.75 6.80 -12.38
C LEU A 48 10.84 5.45 -13.09
N GLN A 49 9.72 4.89 -13.58
CA GLN A 49 9.75 3.64 -14.36
C GLN A 49 10.67 3.76 -15.58
N ARG A 50 10.59 4.87 -16.32
CA ARG A 50 11.50 5.18 -17.44
C ARG A 50 12.95 5.34 -17.00
N LEU A 51 13.21 5.97 -15.86
CA LEU A 51 14.55 6.12 -15.30
C LEU A 51 15.18 4.75 -14.99
N TYR A 52 14.42 3.84 -14.39
CA TYR A 52 14.87 2.48 -14.07
C TYR A 52 14.95 1.56 -15.31
N ALA A 53 14.17 1.83 -16.37
CA ALA A 53 14.23 1.07 -17.62
C ALA A 53 15.43 1.43 -18.51
N SER A 54 16.03 2.61 -18.31
CA SER A 54 17.24 3.05 -19.02
C SER A 54 18.48 2.37 -18.43
N MET A 55 19.14 1.48 -19.17
CA MET A 55 20.37 0.80 -18.72
C MET A 55 21.46 1.79 -18.30
N ARG A 56 21.66 2.84 -19.10
CA ARG A 56 22.66 3.88 -18.85
C ARG A 56 22.41 4.64 -17.54
N SER A 57 21.16 4.81 -17.15
CA SER A 57 20.80 5.47 -15.89
C SER A 57 20.80 4.49 -14.72
N ALA A 58 20.34 3.26 -14.94
CA ALA A 58 20.26 2.20 -13.93
C ALA A 58 21.64 1.82 -13.36
N GLU A 59 22.70 1.83 -14.19
CA GLU A 59 24.07 1.55 -13.75
C GLU A 59 24.55 2.49 -12.63
N HIS A 60 24.14 3.75 -12.69
CA HIS A 60 24.49 4.82 -11.73
C HIS A 60 23.53 4.93 -10.54
N MET A 61 22.43 4.16 -10.55
CA MET A 61 21.39 4.18 -9.51
C MET A 61 21.59 3.09 -8.45
N ARG A 62 22.71 2.35 -8.51
CA ARG A 62 23.10 1.40 -7.46
C ARG A 62 23.59 2.21 -6.27
N GLY A 63 22.96 2.02 -5.11
CA GLY A 63 23.30 2.74 -3.88
C GLY A 63 24.77 2.58 -3.52
N HIS A 64 25.34 3.63 -2.91
CA HIS A 64 26.72 3.65 -2.45
C HIS A 64 26.88 3.04 -1.05
#